data_AF-A0AAU3SAM9-F1
#
_entry.id   AF-A0AAU3SAM9-F1
#
_cell.length_a   1.000
_cell.length_b   1.000
_cell.length_c   1.000
_cell.angle_alpha   90.00
_cell.angle_beta   90.00
_cell.angle_gamma   90.00
#
_symmetry.space_group_name_H-M   'P 1'
#
loop_
_entity.id
_entity.type
_entity.pdbx_description
1 polymer ?
#
loop_
_entity_poly.entity_id
_entity_poly.type
_entity_poly.pdbx_seq_one_letter_code
_entity_poly.pdbx_strand_id
1 'polypeptide(L)'
;MGQKIVRFSDLSGKLVDDDNQLVRIVVQEHPDLTGGPVEIEALAEELTDVEAAALDLVRFELHVPGGEPQRYVMEVDAFNKLAADTPMPEVLRDAKRVVSPVPKQAVPAAPEKERINYASLEHAGKPHKGRTQDAEKVLVQQHFDEVNQRLAAAGIRTIDLGNPDHVGRYGLEALAKERGAAIA
;
A
#
# COMPACT_ATOMS: atom_id res chain seq x y z
N MET A 1 -12.29 -34.40 20.45
CA MET A 1 -13.20 -33.25 20.61
C MET A 1 -13.04 -32.38 19.38
N GLY A 2 -14.06 -32.28 18.53
CA GLY A 2 -14.02 -31.45 17.32
C GLY A 2 -14.56 -30.05 17.60
N GLN A 3 -13.95 -29.02 17.01
CA GLN A 3 -14.42 -27.64 17.08
C GLN A 3 -15.14 -27.31 15.76
N LYS A 4 -16.33 -26.71 15.82
CA LYS A 4 -17.03 -26.14 14.66
C LYS A 4 -16.86 -24.63 14.70
N ILE A 5 -16.22 -24.06 13.68
CA ILE A 5 -16.17 -22.61 13.49
C ILE A 5 -17.44 -22.21 12.74
N VAL A 6 -18.14 -21.20 13.24
CA VAL A 6 -19.35 -20.64 12.64
C VAL A 6 -19.07 -19.18 12.33
N ARG A 7 -19.33 -18.75 11.10
CA ARG A 7 -19.21 -17.35 10.68
C ARG A 7 -20.58 -16.71 10.50
N PHE A 8 -20.61 -15.40 10.65
CA PHE A 8 -21.81 -14.57 10.53
C PHE A 8 -21.53 -13.38 9.63
N SER A 9 -22.52 -12.95 8.86
CA SER A 9 -22.50 -11.67 8.14
C SER A 9 -22.54 -10.53 9.15
N ASP A 10 -21.65 -9.55 9.04
CA ASP A 10 -21.65 -8.34 9.86
C ASP A 10 -22.82 -7.41 9.52
N LEU A 11 -23.37 -7.48 8.30
CA LEU A 11 -24.51 -6.65 7.90
C LEU A 11 -25.83 -7.17 8.46
N SER A 12 -26.08 -8.49 8.42
CA SER A 12 -27.36 -9.07 8.79
C SER A 12 -27.35 -9.98 10.00
N GLY A 13 -26.17 -10.37 10.49
CA GLY A 13 -26.03 -11.37 11.54
C GLY A 13 -26.42 -12.79 11.11
N LYS A 14 -26.68 -13.04 9.82
CA LYS A 14 -27.03 -14.37 9.32
C LYS A 14 -25.83 -15.32 9.35
N LEU A 15 -26.12 -16.58 9.64
CA LEU A 15 -25.13 -17.65 9.65
C LEU A 15 -24.68 -17.94 8.21
N VAL A 16 -23.37 -17.99 8.01
CA VAL A 16 -22.76 -18.28 6.71
C VAL A 16 -22.52 -19.78 6.61
N ASP A 17 -23.20 -20.44 5.67
CA ASP A 17 -23.06 -21.87 5.44
C ASP A 17 -21.85 -22.21 4.56
N ASP A 18 -21.46 -21.31 3.64
CA ASP A 18 -20.29 -21.42 2.77
C ASP A 18 -19.48 -20.12 2.77
N ASP A 19 -18.22 -20.21 3.20
CA ASP A 19 -17.27 -19.10 3.23
C ASP A 19 -17.07 -18.46 1.84
N ASN A 20 -17.31 -19.17 0.73
CA ASN A 20 -17.22 -18.59 -0.61
C ASN A 20 -18.32 -17.58 -0.94
N GLN A 21 -19.36 -17.48 -0.10
CA GLN A 21 -20.45 -16.51 -0.26
C GLN A 21 -20.15 -15.19 0.46
N LEU A 22 -19.10 -15.16 1.28
CA LEU A 22 -18.68 -13.94 1.96
C LEU A 22 -17.93 -13.02 1.02
N VAL A 23 -18.30 -11.76 1.09
CA VAL A 23 -17.64 -10.65 0.43
C VAL A 23 -17.11 -9.69 1.47
N ARG A 24 -15.92 -9.17 1.18
CA ARG A 24 -15.24 -8.19 1.99
C ARG A 24 -15.66 -6.79 1.57
N ILE A 25 -16.11 -5.98 2.52
CA ILE A 25 -16.49 -4.59 2.32
C ILE A 25 -15.52 -3.72 3.12
N VAL A 26 -14.94 -2.70 2.46
CA VAL A 26 -14.06 -1.73 3.11
C VAL A 26 -14.77 -0.39 3.16
N VAL A 27 -15.23 0.01 4.34
CA VAL A 27 -15.89 1.30 4.55
C VAL A 27 -14.81 2.37 4.71
N GLN A 28 -14.70 3.26 3.73
CA GLN A 28 -13.64 4.28 3.70
C GLN A 28 -13.99 5.54 4.48
N GLU A 29 -15.23 6.04 4.34
CA GLU A 29 -15.72 7.25 5.00
C GLU A 29 -17.14 7.01 5.54
N HIS A 30 -17.35 7.30 6.83
CA HIS A 30 -18.65 7.27 7.50
C HIS A 30 -18.58 8.18 8.73
N PRO A 31 -19.64 8.92 9.10
CA PRO A 31 -19.62 9.85 10.24
C PRO A 31 -19.20 9.21 11.57
N ASP A 32 -19.55 7.93 11.75
CA ASP A 32 -19.21 7.17 12.95
C ASP A 32 -17.81 6.51 12.89
N LEU A 33 -17.07 6.65 11.78
CA LEU A 33 -15.69 6.18 11.72
C LEU A 33 -14.74 7.17 12.39
N THR A 34 -14.10 6.71 13.47
CA THR A 34 -13.19 7.51 14.29
C THR A 34 -11.71 7.21 14.04
N GLY A 35 -11.40 6.03 13.49
CA GLY A 35 -10.02 5.49 13.38
C GLY A 35 -9.52 5.25 11.96
N GLY A 36 -10.27 5.65 10.93
CA GLY A 36 -9.98 5.36 9.53
C GLY A 36 -10.84 4.21 8.96
N PRO A 37 -10.49 3.68 7.78
CA PRO A 37 -11.30 2.68 7.12
C PRO A 37 -11.38 1.37 7.91
N VAL A 38 -12.56 0.74 7.87
CA VAL A 38 -12.82 -0.55 8.54
C VAL A 38 -13.27 -1.59 7.52
N GLU A 39 -12.95 -2.84 7.83
CA GLU A 39 -13.34 -4.00 7.05
C GLU A 39 -14.50 -4.73 7.74
N ILE A 40 -15.51 -5.10 6.97
CA ILE A 40 -16.63 -5.93 7.40
C ILE A 40 -16.88 -7.02 6.36
N GLU A 41 -17.47 -8.13 6.79
CA GLU A 41 -17.83 -9.27 5.94
C GLU A 41 -19.34 -9.39 5.81
N ALA A 42 -19.85 -9.61 4.60
CA ALA A 42 -21.29 -9.81 4.36
C ALA A 42 -21.53 -10.87 3.29
N LEU A 43 -22.77 -11.33 3.13
CA LEU A 43 -23.11 -12.24 2.03
C LEU A 43 -23.25 -11.45 0.73
N ALA A 44 -22.75 -12.00 -0.39
CA ALA A 44 -22.82 -11.35 -1.70
C ALA A 44 -24.26 -10.99 -2.13
N GLU A 45 -25.24 -11.83 -1.76
CA GLU A 45 -26.66 -11.60 -2.04
C GLU A 45 -27.21 -10.32 -1.38
N GLU A 46 -26.63 -9.90 -0.25
CA GLU A 46 -27.05 -8.72 0.50
C GLU A 46 -26.60 -7.42 -0.15
N LEU A 47 -25.67 -7.50 -1.10
CA LEU A 47 -25.10 -6.35 -1.79
C LEU A 47 -25.63 -6.18 -3.23
N THR A 48 -26.62 -6.98 -3.63
CA THR A 48 -27.14 -7.00 -5.01
C THR A 48 -27.70 -5.65 -5.46
N ASP A 49 -28.25 -4.86 -4.54
CA ASP A 49 -28.83 -3.54 -4.83
C ASP A 49 -27.86 -2.37 -4.58
N VAL A 50 -26.61 -2.63 -4.20
CA VAL A 50 -25.65 -1.56 -3.83
C VAL A 50 -25.36 -0.64 -5.00
N GLU A 51 -25.19 -1.19 -6.21
CA GLU A 51 -24.94 -0.37 -7.40
C GLU A 51 -26.13 0.53 -7.74
N ALA A 52 -27.36 0.06 -7.50
CA ALA A 52 -28.57 0.84 -7.75
C ALA A 52 -28.80 1.92 -6.68
N ALA A 53 -28.35 1.68 -5.45
CA ALA A 53 -28.45 2.63 -4.34
C ALA A 53 -27.27 3.62 -4.28
N ALA A 54 -26.19 3.38 -5.02
CA ALA A 54 -25.02 4.23 -5.04
C ALA A 54 -25.34 5.62 -5.63
N LEU A 55 -24.95 6.67 -4.90
CA LEU A 55 -25.08 8.05 -5.35
C LEU A 55 -23.72 8.56 -5.82
N ASP A 56 -23.75 9.30 -6.94
CA ASP A 56 -22.60 10.07 -7.40
C ASP A 56 -22.47 11.32 -6.52
N LEU A 57 -21.46 11.36 -5.65
CA LEU A 57 -21.21 12.45 -4.72
C LEU A 57 -19.94 13.23 -5.08
N VAL A 58 -19.96 14.54 -4.87
CA VAL A 58 -18.81 15.44 -4.94
C VAL A 58 -18.48 15.93 -3.54
N ARG A 59 -17.20 15.80 -3.17
CA ARG A 59 -16.63 16.42 -1.97
C ARG A 59 -15.75 17.60 -2.38
N PHE A 60 -15.98 18.76 -1.77
CA PHE A 60 -15.20 19.97 -2.04
C PHE A 60 -14.96 20.80 -0.77
N GLU A 61 -13.94 21.66 -0.81
CA GLU A 61 -13.61 22.59 0.26
C GLU A 61 -13.95 24.02 -0.18
N LEU A 62 -14.72 24.73 0.63
CA LEU A 62 -15.02 26.15 0.44
C LEU A 62 -14.06 26.98 1.28
N HIS A 63 -13.27 27.82 0.62
CA HIS A 63 -12.36 28.76 1.27
C HIS A 63 -12.98 30.15 1.26
N VAL A 64 -13.58 30.55 2.38
CA VAL A 64 -14.04 31.93 2.59
C VAL A 64 -12.88 32.81 3.08
N PRO A 65 -12.74 34.06 2.60
CA PRO A 65 -11.69 34.96 3.07
C PRO A 65 -11.74 35.17 4.58
N GLY A 66 -10.64 34.85 5.27
CA GLY A 66 -10.52 34.99 6.73
C GLY A 66 -11.23 33.90 7.55
N GLY A 67 -11.83 32.90 6.90
CA GLY A 67 -12.39 31.72 7.57
C GLY A 67 -11.57 30.46 7.34
N GLU A 68 -11.86 29.43 8.11
CA GLU A 68 -11.28 28.10 7.90
C GLU A 68 -11.94 27.40 6.69
N PRO A 69 -11.21 26.51 5.99
CA PRO A 69 -11.77 25.73 4.90
C PRO A 69 -12.93 24.86 5.40
N GLN A 70 -14.09 25.00 4.76
CA GLN A 70 -15.29 24.23 5.10
C GLN A 70 -15.48 23.10 4.10
N ARG A 71 -15.56 21.86 4.59
CA ARG A 71 -15.77 20.68 3.75
C ARG A 71 -17.26 20.42 3.56
N TYR A 72 -17.63 20.18 2.31
CA TYR A 72 -19.00 19.84 1.93
C TYR A 72 -19.02 18.58 1.07
N VAL A 73 -20.10 17.81 1.18
CA VAL A 73 -20.43 16.67 0.31
C VAL A 73 -21.84 16.89 -0.21
N MET A 74 -22.04 16.76 -1.52
CA MET A 74 -23.36 16.82 -2.16
C MET A 74 -23.40 15.97 -3.42
N GLU A 75 -24.59 15.70 -3.96
CA GLU A 75 -24.75 14.97 -5.23
C GLU A 75 -24.12 15.73 -6.40
N VAL A 76 -23.55 14.98 -7.36
CA VAL A 76 -22.99 15.53 -8.60
C VAL A 76 -24.00 16.39 -9.34
N ASP A 77 -25.26 15.95 -9.43
CA ASP A 77 -26.31 16.71 -10.11
C ASP A 77 -26.65 18.03 -9.41
N ALA A 78 -26.61 18.05 -8.08
CA ALA A 78 -26.79 19.28 -7.31
C ALA A 78 -25.59 20.23 -7.50
N PHE A 79 -24.37 19.69 -7.49
CA PHE A 79 -23.15 20.46 -7.72
C PHE A 79 -23.11 21.07 -9.12
N ASN A 80 -23.48 20.30 -10.15
CA ASN A 80 -23.48 20.77 -11.53
C ASN A 80 -24.42 21.97 -11.76
N LYS A 81 -25.53 22.06 -11.01
CA LYS A 81 -26.48 23.19 -11.06
C LYS A 81 -25.92 24.49 -10.47
N LEU A 82 -24.80 24.45 -9.74
CA LEU A 82 -24.14 25.65 -9.23
C LEU A 82 -23.44 26.46 -10.33
N ALA A 83 -23.15 25.82 -11.47
CA ALA A 83 -22.58 26.52 -12.62
C ALA A 83 -23.72 27.22 -13.40
N ALA A 84 -23.59 28.54 -13.58
CA ALA A 84 -24.62 29.36 -14.22
C ALA A 84 -24.48 29.37 -15.76
N ASP A 85 -23.36 29.88 -16.28
CA ASP A 85 -23.21 30.18 -17.71
C ASP A 85 -22.52 29.07 -18.52
N THR A 86 -21.73 28.23 -17.85
CA THR A 86 -20.90 27.19 -18.47
C THR A 86 -21.17 25.86 -17.78
N PRO A 87 -21.32 24.74 -18.50
CA PRO A 87 -21.45 23.43 -17.87
C PRO A 87 -20.29 23.16 -16.92
N MET A 88 -20.59 22.73 -15.69
CA MET A 88 -19.58 22.43 -14.67
C MET A 88 -18.42 21.54 -15.17
N PRO A 89 -18.63 20.51 -16.03
CA PRO A 89 -17.53 19.73 -16.58
C PRO A 89 -16.50 20.54 -17.39
N GLU A 90 -16.92 21.62 -18.07
CA GLU A 90 -16.01 22.51 -18.79
C GLU A 90 -15.26 23.42 -17.82
N VAL A 91 -15.97 23.98 -16.82
CA VAL A 91 -15.35 24.75 -15.74
C VAL A 91 -14.24 23.95 -15.04
N LEU A 92 -14.48 22.68 -14.74
CA LEU A 92 -13.48 21.80 -14.10
C LEU A 92 -12.30 21.46 -15.01
N ARG A 93 -12.49 21.43 -16.33
CA ARG A 93 -11.39 21.17 -17.30
C ARG A 93 -10.45 22.36 -17.43
N ASP A 94 -11.01 23.58 -17.41
CA ASP A 94 -10.24 24.82 -17.54
C ASP A 94 -9.69 25.31 -16.18
N ALA A 95 -10.18 24.74 -15.07
CA ALA A 95 -9.74 25.09 -13.73
C ALA A 95 -8.24 24.81 -13.51
N LYS A 96 -7.60 25.69 -12.74
CA LYS A 96 -6.22 25.52 -12.29
C LYS A 96 -6.13 24.29 -11.38
N ARG A 97 -5.34 23.30 -11.79
CA ARG A 97 -5.03 22.14 -10.94
C ARG A 97 -4.30 22.59 -9.68
N VAL A 98 -4.86 22.26 -8.53
CA VAL A 98 -4.17 22.38 -7.25
C VAL A 98 -3.27 21.17 -7.11
N VAL A 99 -1.95 21.39 -7.13
CA VAL A 99 -0.98 20.36 -6.74
C VAL A 99 -0.92 20.39 -5.22
N SER A 100 -1.82 19.65 -4.56
CA SER A 100 -1.67 19.41 -3.14
C SER A 100 -0.44 18.52 -2.94
N PRO A 101 0.54 18.90 -2.10
CA PRO A 101 1.49 17.93 -1.57
C PRO A 101 0.69 17.04 -0.60
N VAL A 102 0.02 16.02 -1.13
CA VAL A 102 -0.78 15.09 -0.33
C VAL A 102 0.19 14.36 0.61
N PRO A 103 0.08 14.49 1.95
CA PRO A 103 0.57 13.42 2.81
C PRO A 103 -0.28 12.21 2.45
N LYS A 104 0.34 11.15 1.93
CA LYS A 104 -0.33 9.90 1.57
C LYS A 104 -1.25 9.48 2.71
N GLN A 105 -2.53 9.77 2.58
CA GLN A 105 -3.57 9.18 3.39
C GLN A 105 -3.40 7.68 3.20
N ALA A 106 -3.14 6.97 4.29
CA ALA A 106 -2.96 5.54 4.30
C ALA A 106 -4.26 4.90 3.81
N VAL A 107 -4.30 4.61 2.51
CA VAL A 107 -5.17 3.59 1.94
C VAL A 107 -4.81 2.30 2.69
N PRO A 108 -5.77 1.58 3.30
CA PRO A 108 -5.51 0.23 3.78
C PRO A 108 -5.05 -0.55 2.58
N ALA A 109 -3.82 -1.04 2.66
CA ALA A 109 -3.20 -1.78 1.59
C ALA A 109 -4.11 -2.98 1.25
N ALA A 110 -4.60 -3.04 0.00
CA ALA A 110 -4.70 -4.32 -0.69
C ALA A 110 -3.36 -5.05 -0.48
N PRO A 111 -3.31 -6.40 -0.40
CA PRO A 111 -2.07 -7.12 -0.08
C PRO A 111 -1.02 -6.82 -1.16
N GLU A 112 -0.27 -5.74 -0.94
CA GLU A 112 0.85 -5.34 -1.75
C GLU A 112 1.85 -6.46 -1.54
N LYS A 113 2.23 -7.09 -2.66
CA LYS A 113 3.48 -7.84 -2.72
C LYS A 113 4.53 -6.92 -2.11
N GLU A 114 4.90 -7.28 -0.89
CA GLU A 114 5.83 -6.62 0.00
C GLU A 114 6.87 -5.88 -0.84
N ARG A 115 6.80 -4.54 -0.89
CA ARG A 115 7.88 -3.74 -1.47
C ARG A 115 9.05 -3.87 -0.50
N ILE A 116 9.76 -4.99 -0.63
CA ILE A 116 10.91 -5.39 0.18
C ILE A 116 11.88 -4.20 0.22
N ASN A 117 12.08 -3.64 1.41
CA ASN A 117 13.03 -2.57 1.60
C ASN A 117 14.44 -3.17 1.66
N TYR A 118 15.12 -3.23 0.52
CA TYR A 118 16.49 -3.76 0.41
C TYR A 118 17.54 -2.93 1.17
N ALA A 119 17.16 -1.76 1.73
CA ALA A 119 17.99 -0.97 2.64
C ALA A 119 17.78 -1.34 4.13
N SER A 120 17.20 -2.52 4.42
CA SER A 120 17.16 -3.11 5.77
C SER A 120 18.03 -4.39 5.83
N LEU A 121 18.57 -4.71 7.01
CA LEU A 121 19.37 -5.91 7.26
C LEU A 121 18.63 -7.22 6.89
N GLU A 122 17.31 -7.22 7.01
CA GLU A 122 16.44 -8.37 6.75
C GLU A 122 16.36 -8.74 5.26
N HIS A 123 16.76 -7.80 4.39
CA HIS A 123 16.55 -7.89 2.94
C HIS A 123 17.79 -7.56 2.12
N ALA A 124 18.81 -6.95 2.72
CA ALA A 124 20.10 -6.69 2.12
C ALA A 124 20.67 -7.98 1.49
N GLY A 125 21.12 -7.88 0.23
CA GLY A 125 21.76 -8.98 -0.48
C GLY A 125 20.82 -10.02 -1.10
N LYS A 126 19.48 -9.90 -0.93
CA LYS A 126 18.52 -10.79 -1.60
C LYS A 126 18.56 -10.54 -3.13
N PRO A 127 18.68 -11.59 -3.98
CA PRO A 127 18.68 -11.40 -5.42
C PRO A 127 17.40 -10.71 -5.91
N HIS A 128 17.55 -9.53 -6.52
CA HIS A 128 16.43 -8.76 -7.06
C HIS A 128 16.74 -8.28 -8.49
N LYS A 129 15.69 -8.15 -9.31
CA LYS A 129 15.79 -7.74 -10.73
C LYS A 129 16.17 -6.25 -10.91
N GLY A 130 16.21 -5.48 -9.83
CA GLY A 130 16.52 -4.05 -9.84
C GLY A 130 18.01 -3.74 -9.62
N ARG A 131 18.38 -2.47 -9.82
CA ARG A 131 19.70 -1.94 -9.47
C ARG A 131 19.87 -1.92 -7.94
N THR A 132 20.96 -2.48 -7.44
CA THR A 132 21.34 -2.43 -6.01
C THR A 132 21.55 -0.98 -5.60
N GLN A 133 20.88 -0.55 -4.53
CA GLN A 133 20.96 0.83 -4.02
C GLN A 133 22.24 1.03 -3.19
N ASP A 134 22.76 2.25 -3.10
CA ASP A 134 24.02 2.49 -2.39
C ASP A 134 23.92 2.20 -0.88
N ALA A 135 22.74 2.41 -0.26
CA ALA A 135 22.48 2.03 1.13
C ALA A 135 22.54 0.49 1.36
N GLU A 136 22.07 -0.29 0.38
CA GLU A 136 22.16 -1.75 0.43
C GLU A 136 23.62 -2.21 0.32
N LYS A 137 24.44 -1.57 -0.52
CA LYS A 137 25.86 -1.89 -0.62
C LYS A 137 26.59 -1.67 0.70
N VAL A 138 26.33 -0.55 1.37
CA VAL A 138 26.94 -0.24 2.69
C VAL A 138 26.58 -1.30 3.71
N LEU A 139 25.31 -1.72 3.76
CA LEU A 139 24.87 -2.78 4.68
C LEU A 139 25.52 -4.14 4.37
N VAL A 140 25.60 -4.51 3.09
CA VAL A 140 26.27 -5.76 2.67
C VAL A 140 27.77 -5.72 2.95
N GLN A 141 28.43 -4.56 2.84
CA GLN A 141 29.85 -4.39 3.19
C GLN A 141 30.08 -4.50 4.70
N GLN A 142 29.24 -3.85 5.52
CA GLN A 142 29.39 -3.81 6.98
C GLN A 142 28.98 -5.13 7.65
N HIS A 143 27.97 -5.82 7.12
CA HIS A 143 27.36 -7.00 7.72
C HIS A 143 27.46 -8.25 6.81
N PHE A 144 28.55 -8.38 6.05
CA PHE A 144 28.70 -9.42 5.02
C PHE A 144 28.43 -10.85 5.52
N ASP A 145 29.01 -11.21 6.67
CA ASP A 145 28.85 -12.56 7.24
C ASP A 145 27.41 -12.81 7.73
N GLU A 146 26.80 -11.83 8.39
CA GLU A 146 25.43 -11.92 8.89
C GLU A 146 24.40 -12.01 7.74
N VAL A 147 24.63 -11.23 6.67
CA VAL A 147 23.81 -11.29 5.45
C VAL A 147 23.91 -12.67 4.81
N ASN A 148 25.12 -13.23 4.68
CA ASN A 148 25.31 -14.55 4.10
C ASN A 148 24.73 -15.69 4.94
N GLN A 149 24.87 -15.63 6.26
CA GLN A 149 24.26 -16.59 7.18
C GLN A 149 22.72 -16.55 7.06
N ARG A 150 22.14 -15.36 6.97
CA ARG A 150 20.69 -15.17 6.74
C ARG A 150 20.25 -15.69 5.38
N LEU A 151 20.99 -15.39 4.31
CA LEU A 151 20.68 -15.88 2.96
C LEU A 151 20.70 -17.42 2.92
N ALA A 152 21.71 -18.04 3.55
CA ALA A 152 21.80 -19.50 3.68
C ALA A 152 20.63 -20.08 4.48
N ALA A 153 20.27 -19.48 5.62
CA ALA A 153 19.14 -19.91 6.44
C ALA A 153 17.79 -19.79 5.71
N ALA A 154 17.66 -18.81 4.80
CA ALA A 154 16.48 -18.63 3.96
C ALA A 154 16.50 -19.49 2.68
N GLY A 155 17.53 -20.30 2.45
CA GLY A 155 17.69 -21.11 1.22
C GLY A 155 17.94 -20.28 -0.05
N ILE A 156 18.42 -19.04 0.10
CA ILE A 156 18.69 -18.09 -0.99
C ILE A 156 20.19 -18.13 -1.33
N ARG A 157 20.54 -17.94 -2.61
CA ARG A 157 21.93 -17.85 -3.07
C ARG A 157 22.71 -16.81 -2.25
N THR A 158 23.81 -17.23 -1.65
CA THR A 158 24.74 -16.38 -0.89
C THR A 158 25.61 -15.52 -1.80
N ILE A 159 26.17 -14.45 -1.23
CA ILE A 159 27.12 -13.55 -1.87
C ILE A 159 28.52 -14.16 -1.70
N ASP A 160 29.27 -14.19 -2.80
CA ASP A 160 30.55 -14.88 -2.89
C ASP A 160 31.62 -13.85 -3.24
N LEU A 161 32.69 -13.80 -2.44
CA LEU A 161 33.83 -12.91 -2.65
C LEU A 161 34.75 -13.40 -3.78
N GLY A 162 34.67 -14.68 -4.17
CA GLY A 162 35.37 -15.23 -5.32
C GLY A 162 34.70 -14.92 -6.66
N ASN A 163 33.49 -14.35 -6.64
CA ASN A 163 32.73 -14.02 -7.85
C ASN A 163 32.85 -12.52 -8.18
N PRO A 164 33.48 -12.13 -9.30
CA PRO A 164 33.69 -10.73 -9.66
C PRO A 164 32.39 -9.95 -9.88
N ASP A 165 31.30 -10.61 -10.30
CA ASP A 165 29.99 -9.96 -10.49
C ASP A 165 29.35 -9.57 -9.14
N HIS A 166 29.53 -10.42 -8.12
CA HIS A 166 29.04 -10.16 -6.77
C HIS A 166 29.84 -9.04 -6.12
N VAL A 167 31.17 -9.05 -6.31
CA VAL A 167 32.07 -8.02 -5.81
C VAL A 167 31.73 -6.65 -6.40
N GLY A 168 31.59 -6.55 -7.73
CA GLY A 168 31.27 -5.27 -8.38
C GLY A 168 29.85 -4.75 -8.09
N ARG A 169 28.88 -5.65 -7.85
CA ARG A 169 27.50 -5.25 -7.53
C ARG A 169 27.36 -4.61 -6.15
N TYR A 170 28.10 -5.12 -5.17
CA TYR A 170 28.03 -4.67 -3.77
C TYR A 170 29.24 -3.83 -3.32
N GLY A 171 30.22 -3.56 -4.21
CA GLY A 171 31.43 -2.80 -3.88
C GLY A 171 32.30 -3.52 -2.84
N LEU A 172 32.43 -4.84 -2.96
CA LEU A 172 33.15 -5.67 -1.98
C LEU A 172 34.65 -5.78 -2.30
N GLU A 173 35.22 -4.91 -3.14
CA GLU A 173 36.62 -5.03 -3.60
C GLU A 173 37.61 -4.96 -2.42
N ALA A 174 37.34 -4.10 -1.44
CA ALA A 174 38.15 -3.98 -0.23
C ALA A 174 38.09 -5.25 0.63
N LEU A 175 36.88 -5.80 0.84
CA LEU A 175 36.65 -7.00 1.64
C LEU A 175 37.21 -8.27 0.97
N ALA A 176 37.10 -8.37 -0.36
CA ALA A 176 37.69 -9.44 -1.14
C ALA A 176 39.22 -9.40 -1.10
N LYS A 177 39.82 -8.21 -1.13
CA LYS A 177 41.28 -8.04 -1.01
C LYS A 177 41.78 -8.39 0.41
N GLU A 178 41.05 -8.00 1.45
CA GLU A 178 41.38 -8.31 2.84
C GLU A 178 41.30 -9.81 3.14
N ARG A 179 40.23 -10.50 2.70
CA ARG A 179 40.06 -11.94 2.92
C ARG A 179 40.85 -12.82 1.95
N GLY A 180 41.13 -12.33 0.74
CA GLY A 180 42.05 -12.98 -0.20
C GLY A 180 43.51 -12.93 0.27
N ALA A 181 43.91 -11.87 0.98
CA ALA A 181 45.23 -11.77 1.59
C ALA A 181 45.41 -12.67 2.82
N ALA A 182 44.32 -13.16 3.44
CA ALA A 182 44.37 -14.09 4.57
C ALA A 182 44.54 -15.57 4.13
N ILE A 183 44.49 -15.86 2.83
CA ILE A 183 44.64 -17.22 2.26
C ILE A 183 45.96 -17.34 1.44
N ALA A 184 46.82 -16.31 1.47
CA ALA A 184 48.15 -16.33 0.86
C ALA A 184 49.25 -16.55 1.91
#